data_AF-A0A7W1UCK4-F1
#
_entry.id   AF-A0A7W1UCK4-F1
#
_cell.length_a   1.000
_cell.length_b   1.000
_cell.length_c   1.000
_cell.angle_alpha   90.00
_cell.angle_beta   90.00
_cell.angle_gamma   90.00
#
_symmetry.space_group_name_H-M   'P 1'
#
loop_
_entity.id
_entity.type
_entity.pdbx_description
1 polymer ?
#
loop_
_entity_poly.entity_id
_entity_poly.type
_entity_poly.pdbx_seq_one_letter_code
_entity_poly.pdbx_strand_id
1 'polypeptide(L)' 'MLPSAPTNGMAWSETDEDDFRVVCGGSWLDIPESLRSSFRDGNNPDFRNGNIGFRLAQDTP' A
#
# COMPACT_ATOMS: atom_id res chain seq x y z
N MET A 1 -2.46 -21.19 8.82
CA MET A 1 -3.53 -20.23 8.53
C MET A 1 -2.85 -18.89 8.33
N LEU A 2 -3.25 -18.12 7.30
CA LEU A 2 -2.79 -16.74 7.20
C LEU A 2 -3.34 -15.93 8.39
N PRO A 3 -2.61 -14.92 8.86
CA PRO A 3 -3.08 -14.03 9.92
C PRO A 3 -4.38 -13.32 9.51
N SER A 4 -5.16 -12.91 10.52
CA SER A 4 -6.28 -11.99 10.30
C SER A 4 -5.75 -10.56 10.19
N ALA A 5 -6.36 -9.75 9.33
CA ALA A 5 -5.98 -8.35 9.16
C ALA A 5 -6.12 -7.56 10.49
N PRO A 6 -5.19 -6.64 10.80
CA PRO A 6 -5.31 -5.75 11.95
C PRO A 6 -6.58 -4.90 11.87
N THR A 7 -7.32 -4.80 12.99
CA THR A 7 -8.56 -4.01 13.09
C THR A 7 -8.40 -2.67 13.80
N ASN A 8 -7.17 -2.36 14.26
CA ASN A 8 -6.81 -1.20 15.06
C ASN A 8 -6.03 -0.13 14.27
N GLY A 9 -6.00 -0.24 12.94
CA GLY A 9 -5.28 0.71 12.07
C GLY A 9 -3.76 0.54 12.03
N MET A 10 -3.21 -0.44 12.76
CA MET A 10 -1.78 -0.76 12.69
C MET A 10 -1.42 -1.37 11.33
N ALA A 11 -0.18 -1.11 10.88
CA ALA A 11 0.34 -1.73 9.67
C ALA A 11 0.40 -3.25 9.81
N TRP A 12 -0.03 -3.95 8.77
CA TRP A 12 0.09 -5.41 8.68
C TRP A 12 1.55 -5.76 8.38
N SER A 13 2.25 -6.35 9.36
CA SER A 13 3.72 -6.46 9.38
C SER A 13 4.19 -7.90 9.63
N GLU A 14 3.55 -8.88 8.99
CA GLU A 14 4.06 -10.25 9.01
C GLU A 14 5.11 -10.44 7.91
N THR A 15 6.29 -10.86 8.37
CA THR A 15 7.50 -11.09 7.58
C THR A 15 7.37 -12.41 6.85
N ASP A 16 7.09 -12.37 5.55
CA ASP A 16 7.39 -13.45 4.62
C ASP A 16 8.12 -12.86 3.40
N GLU A 17 8.90 -13.73 2.75
CA GLU A 17 10.09 -13.52 1.90
C GLU A 17 9.94 -12.62 0.66
N ASP A 18 8.80 -11.98 0.47
CA ASP A 18 8.47 -11.08 -0.63
C ASP A 18 7.96 -9.74 -0.05
N ASP A 19 8.88 -8.81 0.25
CA ASP A 19 8.63 -7.57 1.02
C ASP A 19 7.83 -6.49 0.25
N PHE A 20 6.78 -6.87 -0.49
CA PHE A 20 5.97 -5.91 -1.23
C PHE A 20 5.29 -4.91 -0.27
N ARG A 21 5.36 -3.63 -0.64
CA ARG A 21 4.63 -2.54 0.04
C ARG A 21 3.39 -2.19 -0.76
N VAL A 22 2.32 -1.90 -0.02
CA VAL A 22 1.03 -1.54 -0.59
C VAL A 22 1.04 -0.08 -1.05
N VAL A 23 0.69 0.16 -2.31
CA VAL A 23 0.45 1.49 -2.89
C VAL A 23 -1.06 1.66 -3.15
N CYS A 24 -1.60 2.83 -2.81
CA CYS A 24 -3.03 3.11 -2.86
C CYS A 24 -3.33 4.41 -3.59
N GLY A 25 -4.46 4.44 -4.31
CA GLY A 25 -5.02 5.64 -4.94
C GLY A 25 -4.78 5.79 -6.44
N GLY A 26 -3.89 4.98 -7.02
CA GLY A 26 -3.54 5.04 -8.43
C GLY A 26 -2.79 6.31 -8.82
N SER A 27 -2.59 6.45 -10.13
CA SER A 27 -1.79 7.50 -10.76
C SER A 27 -2.46 8.02 -12.03
N TRP A 28 -1.85 9.01 -12.68
CA TRP A 28 -2.33 9.61 -13.93
C TRP A 28 -2.29 8.64 -15.14
N LEU A 29 -1.64 7.48 -15.00
CA LEU A 29 -1.57 6.43 -16.03
C LEU A 29 -2.62 5.33 -15.85
N ASP A 30 -3.25 5.25 -14.68
CA ASP A 30 -4.10 4.11 -14.33
C ASP A 30 -5.50 4.24 -14.93
N ILE A 31 -6.06 3.08 -15.31
CA ILE A 31 -7.43 2.99 -15.82
C ILE A 31 -8.45 3.24 -14.69
N PRO A 32 -9.67 3.71 -15.01
CA PRO A 32 -10.69 4.04 -14.00
C PRO A 32 -11.01 2.92 -13.00
N GLU A 33 -10.93 1.67 -13.43
CA GLU A 33 -11.18 0.49 -12.60
C GLU A 33 -10.17 0.34 -11.46
N SER A 34 -8.95 0.82 -11.63
CA SER A 34 -7.89 0.75 -10.62
C SER A 34 -7.90 1.94 -9.66
N LEU A 35 -8.74 2.96 -9.91
CA LEU A 35 -8.82 4.19 -9.09
C LEU A 35 -9.78 4.07 -7.89
N ARG A 36 -10.36 2.89 -7.65
CA ARG A 36 -11.24 2.67 -6.48
C ARG A 36 -10.43 2.77 -5.18
N SER A 37 -11.04 3.31 -4.13
CA SER A 37 -10.39 3.44 -2.80
C SER A 37 -9.98 2.10 -2.18
N SER A 38 -10.59 0.99 -2.61
CA SER A 38 -10.27 -0.37 -2.15
C SER A 38 -9.16 -1.04 -2.95
N PHE A 39 -8.71 -0.46 -4.07
CA PHE A 39 -7.64 -1.03 -4.88
C PHE A 39 -6.31 -0.94 -4.14
N ARG A 40 -5.57 -2.06 -4.13
CA ARG A 40 -4.28 -2.22 -3.45
C ARG A 40 -3.29 -2.75 -4.48
N ASP A 41 -2.32 -1.93 -4.85
CA ASP A 41 -1.21 -2.36 -5.69
C ASP A 41 -0.02 -2.76 -4.80
N GLY A 42 0.82 -3.68 -5.27
CA GLY A 42 1.97 -4.20 -4.52
C GLY A 42 3.25 -4.05 -5.31
N ASN A 43 4.22 -3.32 -4.76
CA ASN A 43 5.56 -3.19 -5.36
C ASN A 43 6.67 -3.52 -4.35
N ASN A 44 7.82 -4.00 -4.82
CA ASN A 44 9.01 -4.18 -3.98
C ASN A 44 9.43 -2.83 -3.36
N PRO A 45 9.97 -2.77 -2.13
CA PRO A 45 10.32 -1.50 -1.48
C PRO A 45 11.37 -0.69 -2.24
N ASP A 46 12.22 -1.36 -3.03
CA ASP A 46 13.28 -0.72 -3.82
C ASP A 46 12.78 -0.25 -5.19
N PHE A 47 11.54 -0.61 -5.58
CA PHE A 47 10.95 -0.19 -6.85
C PHE A 47 10.67 1.32 -6.84
N ARG A 48 11.11 2.01 -7.89
CA ARG A 48 10.96 3.45 -8.05
C ARG A 48 10.34 3.76 -9.41
N ASN A 49 9.24 4.50 -9.39
CA ASN A 49 8.56 4.93 -10.61
C ASN A 49 7.98 6.34 -10.42
N GLY A 50 8.00 7.15 -11.47
CA GLY A 50 7.53 8.54 -11.45
C GLY A 50 6.02 8.68 -11.27
N ASN A 51 5.27 7.58 -11.35
CA ASN A 51 3.84 7.53 -11.06
C ASN A 51 3.52 7.07 -9.62
N ILE A 52 4.54 6.84 -8.78
CA ILE A 52 4.38 6.43 -7.37
C ILE A 52 4.87 7.55 -6.45
N GLY A 53 4.10 7.86 -5.41
CA GLY A 53 4.46 8.81 -4.35
C GLY A 53 3.95 8.37 -2.98
N PHE A 54 4.11 9.22 -1.96
CA PHE A 54 3.69 8.92 -0.59
C PHE A 54 3.06 10.13 0.10
N ARG A 55 2.28 9.86 1.15
CA ARG A 55 1.77 10.86 2.08
C ARG A 55 2.36 10.58 3.46
N LEU A 56 2.77 11.63 4.16
CA LEU A 56 3.21 11.52 5.55
C LEU A 56 1.99 11.44 6.47
N ALA A 57 2.14 10.72 7.57
CA ALA A 57 1.21 10.69 8.69
C ALA A 57 1.95 11.09 9.96
N GLN A 58 1.23 11.66 10.91
CA GLN A 58 1.74 12.01 12.22
C GLN A 58 0.73 11.55 13.27
N ASP A 59 1.22 11.02 14.38
CA ASP A 59 0.38 10.65 15.52
C ASP A 59 -0.31 11.91 16.07
N THR A 60 -1.57 11.72 16.49
CA THR A 60 -2.28 12.75 17.24
C THR A 60 -1.65 12.87 18.63
N PRO A 61 -1.54 14.09 19.19
CA PRO A 61 -1.06 14.29 20.56
C PRO A 61 -1.82 13.46 21.61
#